data_AF-A0A7V5RZD8-F1
#
_entry.id   AF-A0A7V5RZD8-F1
#
_cell.length_a   1.000
_cell.length_b   1.000
_cell.length_c   1.000
_cell.angle_alpha   90.00
_cell.angle_beta   90.00
_cell.angle_gamma   90.00
#
_symmetry.space_group_name_H-M   'P 1'
#
loop_
_entity.id
_entity.type
_entity.pdbx_description
1 polymer ?
#
loop_
_entity_poly.entity_id
_entity_poly.type
_entity_poly.pdbx_seq_one_letter_code
_entity_poly.pdbx_strand_id
1 'polypeptide(L)'
;MRLLAMFTLLWLGNVLSSRAQPPTLSGDGWEVRPRGGDGIQLRVNGVLLSRGSWAQLAAPDWSTGYYSSQSTPPMPQREGDALVMRHTVNPELGSMTETLRKIASDTLEWRLEVEWRSEKPAIVEWCIGLWNAQYLLGATLSGEGELATTTLAREPKTFPAERLFSGTQFTLQGRVADLRLSGENFYILDGRNSGRWWSREVPTLWVGVLGRPLQRGERVEFTLRLRIEPKPLPAQGAPLEISPPIQDVADRWLPTPREPELIPPPKILWRDGGEPFRLPADQIARLHIEDETYHPIAEALARELERYAIRAEIRVGQPEAGGVFIGGSPALQRKHPVPDQQGAYYLEVAPTGVKIVGRLPEGAFYGVQTLIQWLQPTIGALQAPPVRIIDYPHLKWRGVHLFG
;
A
#
# COMPACT_ATOMS: atom_id res chain seq x y z
N MET A 1 -44.81 -37.67 -13.63
CA MET A 1 -45.18 -36.39 -12.99
C MET A 1 -44.34 -36.29 -11.71
N ARG A 2 -43.19 -35.59 -11.72
CA ARG A 2 -43.03 -34.15 -11.37
C ARG A 2 -43.35 -33.93 -9.87
N LEU A 3 -42.47 -33.53 -8.93
CA LEU A 3 -41.15 -32.86 -8.84
C LEU A 3 -40.49 -33.37 -7.52
N LEU A 4 -39.18 -33.66 -7.41
CA LEU A 4 -38.03 -32.76 -7.10
C LEU A 4 -38.27 -31.83 -5.88
N ALA A 5 -37.38 -31.56 -4.93
CA ALA A 5 -36.00 -31.96 -4.61
C ALA A 5 -35.56 -31.23 -3.31
N MET A 6 -34.45 -31.70 -2.72
CA MET A 6 -33.49 -30.98 -1.87
C MET A 6 -33.92 -30.49 -0.47
N PHE A 7 -33.54 -31.27 0.55
CA PHE A 7 -33.12 -30.75 1.86
C PHE A 7 -31.87 -31.52 2.32
N THR A 8 -30.75 -31.24 1.67
CA THR A 8 -29.38 -31.55 2.08
C THR A 8 -28.48 -30.49 1.45
N LEU A 9 -27.43 -30.03 2.17
CA LEU A 9 -26.54 -28.88 1.90
C LEU A 9 -27.08 -27.57 2.52
N LEU A 10 -26.41 -26.82 3.39
CA LEU A 10 -24.99 -26.64 3.64
C LEU A 10 -24.74 -26.25 5.10
N TRP A 11 -24.03 -27.08 5.85
CA TRP A 11 -23.18 -26.64 6.95
C TRP A 11 -21.76 -26.61 6.39
N LEU A 12 -21.48 -25.66 5.49
CA LEU A 12 -20.10 -25.33 5.14
C LEU A 12 -19.61 -24.39 6.24
N GLY A 13 -18.83 -24.94 7.15
CA GLY A 13 -17.91 -24.14 7.93
C GLY A 13 -17.12 -23.25 6.99
N ASN A 14 -16.97 -21.99 7.37
CA ASN A 14 -16.00 -21.08 6.78
C ASN A 14 -14.61 -21.69 6.98
N VAL A 15 -14.21 -22.58 6.07
CA VAL A 15 -12.81 -22.75 5.74
C VAL A 15 -12.45 -21.43 5.08
N LEU A 16 -12.00 -20.47 5.91
CA LEU A 16 -11.05 -19.48 5.48
C LEU A 16 -9.99 -20.28 4.73
N SER A 17 -10.05 -20.25 3.39
CA SER A 17 -8.94 -20.67 2.56
C SER A 17 -7.77 -19.85 3.05
N SER A 18 -6.96 -20.42 3.94
CA SER A 18 -5.64 -19.92 4.23
C SER A 18 -4.96 -19.89 2.88
N ARG A 19 -4.91 -18.72 2.23
CA ARG A 19 -4.03 -18.53 1.09
C ARG A 19 -2.68 -18.94 1.61
N ALA A 20 -2.21 -20.11 1.18
CA ALA A 20 -0.88 -20.59 1.53
C ALA A 20 0.07 -19.43 1.26
N GLN A 21 0.81 -19.00 2.27
CA GLN A 21 1.76 -17.92 2.10
C GLN A 21 2.74 -18.33 0.98
N PRO A 22 3.06 -17.41 0.05
CA PRO A 22 3.98 -17.73 -1.03
C PRO A 22 5.33 -18.17 -0.45
N PRO A 23 5.99 -19.17 -1.05
CA PRO A 23 7.26 -19.67 -0.55
C PRO A 23 8.29 -18.53 -0.56
N THR A 24 8.82 -18.18 0.60
CA THR A 24 9.67 -16.99 0.81
C THR A 24 11.05 -17.41 1.33
N LEU A 25 12.13 -16.85 0.77
CA LEU A 25 13.46 -16.93 1.38
C LEU A 25 13.77 -15.61 2.06
N SER A 26 14.42 -15.65 3.22
CA SER A 26 14.78 -14.44 3.97
C SER A 26 16.13 -14.60 4.64
N GLY A 27 16.76 -13.45 4.91
CA GLY A 27 17.97 -13.32 5.70
C GLY A 27 17.87 -12.12 6.63
N ASP A 28 19.03 -11.61 7.04
CA ASP A 28 19.07 -10.51 8.00
C ASP A 28 18.61 -9.21 7.34
N GLY A 29 17.34 -8.82 7.56
CA GLY A 29 16.77 -7.58 7.04
C GLY A 29 16.34 -7.62 5.57
N TRP A 30 16.33 -8.79 4.91
CA TRP A 30 15.85 -8.93 3.54
C TRP A 30 14.95 -10.15 3.36
N GLU A 31 14.04 -10.07 2.39
CA GLU A 31 13.20 -11.18 1.97
C GLU A 31 13.01 -11.18 0.45
N VAL A 32 12.97 -12.38 -0.13
CA VAL A 32 12.57 -12.61 -1.52
C VAL A 32 11.33 -13.48 -1.57
N ARG A 33 10.36 -13.06 -2.38
CA ARG A 33 9.08 -13.73 -2.50
C ARG A 33 8.61 -13.74 -3.96
N PRO A 34 8.05 -14.85 -4.44
CA PRO A 34 7.40 -14.87 -5.73
C PRO A 34 6.10 -14.08 -5.76
N ARG A 35 5.79 -13.50 -6.92
CA ARG A 35 4.53 -12.79 -7.19
C ARG A 35 3.99 -13.09 -8.57
N GLY A 36 3.35 -14.26 -8.74
CA GLY A 36 2.64 -14.59 -9.98
C GLY A 36 3.47 -14.31 -11.24
N GLY A 37 2.91 -13.55 -12.18
CA GLY A 37 3.56 -13.14 -13.44
C GLY A 37 4.75 -12.19 -13.31
N ASP A 38 4.98 -11.58 -12.13
CA ASP A 38 6.08 -10.62 -11.92
C ASP A 38 7.41 -11.30 -11.53
N GLY A 39 7.43 -12.62 -11.36
CA GLY A 39 8.63 -13.35 -10.92
C GLY A 39 8.97 -13.13 -9.45
N ILE A 40 10.26 -12.99 -9.13
CA ILE A 40 10.76 -12.85 -7.75
C ILE A 40 10.94 -11.37 -7.38
N GLN A 41 10.32 -10.97 -6.27
CA GLN A 41 10.51 -9.66 -5.66
C GLN A 41 11.60 -9.72 -4.59
N LEU A 42 12.33 -8.63 -4.40
CA LEU A 42 13.28 -8.44 -3.29
C LEU A 42 12.84 -7.25 -2.44
N ARG A 43 12.71 -7.48 -1.13
CA ARG A 43 12.52 -6.42 -0.13
C ARG A 43 13.71 -6.36 0.81
N VAL A 44 14.07 -5.14 1.19
CA VAL A 44 15.11 -4.86 2.18
C VAL A 44 14.56 -3.88 3.21
N ASN A 45 14.54 -4.28 4.49
CA ASN A 45 13.91 -3.54 5.59
C ASN A 45 12.47 -3.08 5.25
N GLY A 46 11.70 -3.95 4.58
CA GLY A 46 10.33 -3.67 4.13
C GLY A 46 10.23 -2.88 2.81
N VAL A 47 11.29 -2.20 2.36
CA VAL A 47 11.32 -1.45 1.09
C VAL A 47 11.34 -2.41 -0.09
N LEU A 48 10.44 -2.26 -1.06
CA LEU A 48 10.39 -3.06 -2.29
C LEU A 48 11.50 -2.63 -3.26
N LEU A 49 12.68 -3.19 -3.07
CA LEU A 49 13.87 -2.84 -3.84
C LEU A 49 13.82 -3.39 -5.26
N SER A 50 13.49 -4.68 -5.44
CA SER A 50 13.25 -5.28 -6.76
C SER A 50 11.78 -5.68 -6.89
N ARG A 51 11.12 -5.20 -7.95
CA ARG A 51 9.69 -5.48 -8.16
C ARG A 51 9.41 -6.82 -8.85
N GLY A 52 10.42 -7.44 -9.46
CA GLY A 52 10.26 -8.67 -10.22
C GLY A 52 11.53 -9.15 -10.93
N SER A 53 11.39 -10.31 -11.58
CA SER A 53 12.38 -11.00 -12.40
C SER A 53 11.70 -11.72 -13.57
N TRP A 54 12.42 -12.07 -14.63
CA TRP A 54 11.90 -12.92 -15.69
C TRP A 54 13.00 -13.60 -16.50
N ALA A 55 12.62 -14.67 -17.19
CA ALA A 55 13.43 -15.31 -18.22
C ALA A 55 12.62 -15.45 -19.51
N GLN A 56 13.28 -15.26 -20.64
CA GLN A 56 12.63 -15.37 -21.95
C GLN A 56 13.56 -15.95 -23.02
N LEU A 57 12.94 -16.65 -23.97
CA LEU A 57 13.58 -17.21 -25.15
C LEU A 57 12.93 -16.57 -26.38
N ALA A 58 13.74 -16.09 -27.31
CA ALA A 58 13.26 -15.43 -28.52
C ALA A 58 14.21 -15.68 -29.70
N ALA A 59 13.76 -15.37 -30.92
CA ALA A 59 14.66 -15.22 -32.06
C ALA A 59 15.62 -14.03 -31.84
N PRO A 60 16.86 -14.05 -32.37
CA PRO A 60 17.86 -13.00 -32.12
C PRO A 60 17.42 -11.59 -32.52
N ASP A 61 16.53 -11.47 -33.49
CA ASP A 61 15.96 -10.21 -34.00
C ASP A 61 14.66 -9.81 -33.29
N TRP A 62 14.26 -10.55 -32.25
CA TRP A 62 13.01 -10.38 -31.50
C TRP A 62 11.73 -10.54 -32.34
N SER A 63 11.82 -11.06 -33.57
CA SER A 63 10.65 -11.26 -34.43
C SER A 63 9.68 -12.32 -33.90
N THR A 64 10.19 -13.27 -33.11
CA THR A 64 9.42 -14.39 -32.57
C THR A 64 9.80 -14.64 -31.11
N GLY A 65 8.81 -14.65 -30.21
CA GLY A 65 8.97 -15.13 -28.84
C GLY A 65 8.73 -16.63 -28.73
N TYR A 66 9.69 -17.39 -28.20
CA TYR A 66 9.57 -18.83 -27.95
C TYR A 66 9.05 -19.14 -26.54
N TYR A 67 9.40 -18.31 -25.56
CA TYR A 67 8.92 -18.42 -24.18
C TYR A 67 9.09 -17.09 -23.43
N SER A 68 8.18 -16.77 -22.51
CA SER A 68 8.35 -15.71 -21.52
C SER A 68 7.71 -16.11 -20.20
N SER A 69 8.45 -15.98 -19.09
CA SER A 69 7.93 -16.24 -17.75
C SER A 69 6.90 -15.21 -17.29
N GLN A 70 6.75 -14.07 -17.97
CA GLN A 70 5.69 -13.12 -17.67
C GLN A 70 4.34 -13.55 -18.24
N SER A 71 4.36 -14.18 -19.41
CA SER A 71 3.14 -14.72 -20.04
C SER A 71 2.79 -16.10 -19.51
N THR A 72 3.79 -16.93 -19.20
CA THR A 72 3.61 -18.29 -18.65
C THR A 72 4.46 -18.44 -17.39
N PRO A 73 4.00 -17.89 -16.24
CA PRO A 73 4.78 -17.89 -15.02
C PRO A 73 5.02 -19.31 -14.48
N PRO A 74 6.27 -19.64 -14.13
CA PRO A 74 6.56 -20.90 -13.44
C PRO A 74 5.94 -20.84 -12.04
N MET A 75 5.50 -22.00 -11.52
CA MET A 75 5.10 -22.10 -10.12
C MET A 75 6.35 -22.40 -9.27
N PRO A 76 6.79 -21.48 -8.39
CA PRO A 76 7.98 -21.68 -7.58
C PRO A 76 7.74 -22.78 -6.55
N GLN A 77 8.68 -23.70 -6.44
CA GLN A 77 8.70 -24.77 -5.46
C GLN A 77 9.82 -24.51 -4.47
N ARG A 78 9.51 -24.57 -3.17
CA ARG A 78 10.53 -24.45 -2.14
C ARG A 78 11.20 -25.79 -1.91
N GLU A 79 12.52 -25.81 -2.02
CA GLU A 79 13.37 -26.96 -1.74
C GLU A 79 14.46 -26.55 -0.73
N GLY A 80 14.15 -26.67 0.57
CA GLY A 80 15.01 -26.19 1.65
C GLY A 80 15.21 -24.67 1.59
N ASP A 81 16.47 -24.27 1.38
CA ASP A 81 16.90 -22.87 1.21
C ASP A 81 16.90 -22.39 -0.24
N ALA A 82 16.21 -23.11 -1.14
CA ALA A 82 16.05 -22.73 -2.53
C ALA A 82 14.59 -22.56 -2.97
N LEU A 83 14.38 -21.67 -3.93
CA LEU A 83 13.20 -21.58 -4.77
C LEU A 83 13.56 -22.08 -6.16
N VAL A 84 12.92 -23.17 -6.58
CA VAL A 84 13.09 -23.77 -7.90
C VAL A 84 11.89 -23.42 -8.77
N MET A 85 12.16 -22.82 -9.92
CA MET A 85 11.17 -22.39 -10.90
C MET A 85 11.42 -23.14 -12.20
N ARG A 86 10.55 -24.12 -12.48
CA ARG A 86 10.60 -24.90 -13.72
C ARG A 86 9.73 -24.21 -14.77
N HIS A 87 10.35 -23.74 -15.84
CA HIS A 87 9.67 -22.99 -16.89
C HIS A 87 9.01 -23.93 -17.89
N THR A 88 7.75 -23.65 -18.24
CA THR A 88 6.97 -24.43 -19.20
C THR A 88 7.34 -24.07 -20.64
N VAL A 89 8.60 -24.29 -21.00
CA VAL A 89 9.08 -24.17 -22.39
C VAL A 89 8.51 -25.32 -23.22
N ASN A 90 8.21 -25.09 -24.50
CA ASN A 90 7.84 -26.18 -25.41
C ASN A 90 8.96 -27.25 -25.40
N PRO A 91 8.68 -28.52 -25.02
CA PRO A 91 9.70 -29.56 -24.91
C PRO A 91 10.47 -29.87 -26.21
N GLU A 92 9.89 -29.58 -27.37
CA GLU A 92 10.56 -29.69 -28.68
C GLU A 92 11.61 -28.59 -28.89
N LEU A 93 11.41 -27.43 -28.26
CA LEU A 93 12.35 -26.32 -28.32
C LEU A 93 13.47 -26.47 -27.29
N GLY A 94 13.16 -26.93 -26.08
CA GLY A 94 14.14 -27.00 -25.01
C GLY A 94 13.57 -27.17 -23.61
N SER A 95 14.41 -26.92 -22.61
CA SER A 95 14.02 -26.83 -21.21
C SER A 95 14.70 -25.65 -20.52
N MET A 96 14.07 -25.10 -19.49
CA MET A 96 14.65 -24.00 -18.71
C MET A 96 14.25 -24.13 -17.23
N THR A 97 15.23 -24.06 -16.35
CA THR A 97 15.02 -24.10 -14.89
C THR A 97 15.80 -22.98 -14.24
N GLU A 98 15.14 -22.22 -13.40
CA GLU A 98 15.73 -21.16 -12.58
C GLU A 98 15.74 -21.61 -11.13
N THR A 99 16.89 -21.47 -10.45
CA THR A 99 17.05 -21.81 -9.03
C THR A 99 17.63 -20.62 -8.28
N LEU A 100 16.89 -20.12 -7.30
CA LEU A 100 17.36 -19.07 -6.38
C LEU A 100 17.62 -19.72 -5.01
N ARG A 101 18.87 -19.74 -4.57
CA ARG A 101 19.31 -20.39 -3.33
C ARG A 101 19.92 -19.37 -2.37
N LYS A 102 19.51 -19.43 -1.11
CA LYS A 102 20.22 -18.76 -0.01
C LYS A 102 21.46 -19.58 0.33
N ILE A 103 22.65 -19.03 0.07
CA ILE A 103 23.93 -19.70 0.34
C ILE A 103 24.63 -19.15 1.59
N ALA A 104 24.23 -17.96 2.05
CA ALA A 104 24.65 -17.36 3.33
C ALA A 104 23.50 -16.49 3.90
N SER A 105 23.66 -15.93 5.10
CA SER A 105 22.67 -15.02 5.70
C SER A 105 22.44 -13.75 4.88
N ASP A 106 23.47 -13.31 4.14
CA ASP A 106 23.50 -12.08 3.34
C ASP A 106 23.60 -12.33 1.83
N THR A 107 23.66 -13.59 1.36
CA THR A 107 23.98 -13.90 -0.04
C THR A 107 23.01 -14.90 -0.67
N LEU A 108 22.46 -14.48 -1.81
CA LEU A 108 21.66 -15.29 -2.71
C LEU A 108 22.49 -15.69 -3.94
N GLU A 109 22.44 -16.97 -4.31
CA GLU A 109 22.93 -17.46 -5.60
C GLU A 109 21.73 -17.77 -6.49
N TRP A 110 21.72 -17.17 -7.66
CA TRP A 110 20.70 -17.36 -8.67
C TRP A 110 21.34 -18.06 -9.87
N ARG A 111 20.75 -19.18 -10.29
CA ARG A 111 21.20 -19.98 -11.41
C ARG A 111 20.08 -20.13 -12.43
N LEU A 112 20.41 -19.99 -13.71
CA LEU A 112 19.53 -20.33 -14.83
C LEU A 112 20.19 -21.42 -15.66
N GLU A 113 19.50 -22.54 -15.81
CA GLU A 113 19.89 -23.64 -16.69
C GLU A 113 18.99 -23.65 -17.91
N VAL A 114 19.56 -23.66 -19.11
CA VAL A 114 18.84 -23.69 -20.38
C VAL A 114 19.40 -24.78 -21.27
N GLU A 115 18.54 -25.63 -21.80
CA GLU A 115 18.86 -26.58 -22.86
C GLU A 115 18.07 -26.19 -24.11
N TRP A 116 18.76 -25.91 -25.21
CA TRP A 116 18.11 -25.59 -26.49
C TRP A 116 18.26 -26.76 -27.46
N ARG A 117 17.13 -27.30 -27.95
CA ARG A 117 17.09 -28.48 -28.82
C ARG A 117 16.66 -28.16 -30.26
N SER A 118 16.12 -26.97 -30.49
CA SER A 118 15.64 -26.55 -31.81
C SER A 118 16.79 -26.17 -32.75
N GLU A 119 16.55 -26.33 -34.06
CA GLU A 119 17.38 -25.75 -35.13
C GLU A 119 17.15 -24.25 -35.32
N LYS A 120 16.09 -23.70 -34.72
CA LYS A 120 15.79 -22.27 -34.82
C LYS A 120 16.87 -21.46 -34.09
N PRO A 121 17.33 -20.34 -34.65
CA PRO A 121 18.22 -19.44 -33.94
C PRO A 121 17.50 -18.88 -32.72
N ALA A 122 18.14 -18.88 -31.57
CA ALA A 122 17.55 -18.38 -30.34
C ALA A 122 18.52 -17.57 -29.52
N ILE A 123 17.97 -16.69 -28.69
CA ILE A 123 18.65 -16.00 -27.60
C ILE A 123 17.91 -16.30 -26.30
N VAL A 124 18.64 -16.31 -25.19
CA VAL A 124 18.07 -16.23 -23.85
C VAL A 124 18.36 -14.85 -23.26
N GLU A 125 17.32 -14.23 -22.72
CA GLU A 125 17.44 -13.05 -21.86
C GLU A 125 16.92 -13.39 -20.47
N TRP A 126 17.69 -13.00 -19.46
CA TRP A 126 17.42 -13.34 -18.08
C TRP A 126 17.58 -12.12 -17.19
N CYS A 127 16.47 -11.63 -16.66
CA CYS A 127 16.40 -10.54 -15.72
C CYS A 127 16.26 -11.09 -14.30
N ILE A 128 17.25 -10.82 -13.45
CA ILE A 128 17.22 -11.18 -12.02
C ILE A 128 16.68 -10.03 -11.16
N GLY A 129 16.44 -8.85 -11.73
CA GLY A 129 15.93 -7.75 -10.93
C GLY A 129 15.50 -6.54 -11.73
N LEU A 130 14.36 -6.01 -11.32
CA LEU A 130 13.86 -4.70 -11.69
C LEU A 130 13.97 -3.79 -10.47
N TRP A 131 15.15 -3.20 -10.29
CA TRP A 131 15.45 -2.41 -9.11
C TRP A 131 14.83 -1.03 -9.22
N ASN A 132 14.09 -0.60 -8.21
CA ASN A 132 13.51 0.72 -8.17
C ASN A 132 14.61 1.78 -8.00
N ALA A 133 14.90 2.50 -9.08
CA ALA A 133 15.98 3.47 -9.13
C ALA A 133 15.77 4.64 -8.16
N GLN A 134 14.53 4.93 -7.77
CA GLN A 134 14.21 6.02 -6.84
C GLN A 134 14.79 5.77 -5.45
N TYR A 135 14.78 4.52 -4.97
CA TYR A 135 15.38 4.14 -3.68
C TYR A 135 16.91 4.11 -3.71
N LEU A 136 17.48 4.14 -4.92
CA LEU A 136 18.91 4.01 -5.17
C LEU A 136 19.58 5.36 -5.49
N LEU A 137 18.80 6.46 -5.60
CA LEU A 137 19.36 7.77 -5.90
C LEU A 137 20.40 8.21 -4.88
N GLY A 138 21.52 8.73 -5.39
CA GLY A 138 22.68 9.13 -4.59
C GLY A 138 23.60 7.96 -4.22
N ALA A 139 23.31 6.73 -4.63
CA ALA A 139 24.18 5.59 -4.38
C ALA A 139 25.52 5.72 -5.11
N THR A 140 26.59 5.25 -4.46
CA THR A 140 27.91 5.09 -5.08
C THR A 140 27.96 3.76 -5.82
N LEU A 141 28.44 3.80 -7.06
CA LEU A 141 28.51 2.66 -7.98
C LEU A 141 29.98 2.34 -8.27
N SER A 142 30.32 1.06 -8.28
CA SER A 142 31.64 0.57 -8.71
C SER A 142 31.51 -0.84 -9.27
N GLY A 143 32.54 -1.32 -9.98
CA GLY A 143 32.51 -2.67 -10.52
C GLY A 143 33.73 -3.02 -11.36
N GLU A 144 33.87 -4.31 -11.65
CA GLU A 144 34.83 -4.85 -12.62
C GLU A 144 34.14 -4.95 -13.98
N GLY A 145 34.39 -3.98 -14.85
CA GLY A 145 33.73 -3.86 -16.14
C GLY A 145 33.60 -2.41 -16.61
N GLU A 146 32.77 -2.18 -17.61
CA GLU A 146 32.42 -0.84 -18.08
C GLU A 146 31.28 -0.26 -17.24
N LEU A 147 31.49 0.94 -16.70
CA LEU A 147 30.52 1.64 -15.85
C LEU A 147 30.37 3.09 -16.34
N ALA A 148 29.15 3.51 -16.66
CA ALA A 148 28.88 4.83 -17.24
C ALA A 148 29.01 5.97 -16.22
N THR A 149 28.82 5.70 -14.92
CA THR A 149 28.93 6.68 -13.83
C THR A 149 29.21 5.99 -12.50
N THR A 150 29.98 6.64 -11.62
CA THR A 150 30.28 6.15 -10.26
C THR A 150 29.25 6.59 -9.23
N THR A 151 28.24 7.36 -9.62
CA THR A 151 27.13 7.77 -8.75
C THR A 151 25.81 7.72 -9.50
N LEU A 152 24.77 7.19 -8.86
CA LEU A 152 23.41 7.17 -9.41
C LEU A 152 22.73 8.53 -9.18
N ALA A 153 22.97 9.46 -10.12
CA ALA A 153 22.36 10.79 -10.12
C ALA A 153 20.88 10.75 -10.55
N ARG A 154 20.15 11.86 -10.34
CA ARG A 154 18.75 12.00 -10.78
C ARG A 154 18.60 11.85 -12.30
N GLU A 155 19.47 12.52 -13.05
CA GLU A 155 19.55 12.36 -14.49
C GLU A 155 20.36 11.10 -14.84
N PRO A 156 19.85 10.23 -15.74
CA PRO A 156 20.55 9.01 -16.13
C PRO A 156 21.84 9.34 -16.90
N LYS A 157 22.93 8.64 -16.57
CA LYS A 157 24.18 8.68 -17.31
C LYS A 157 24.49 7.25 -17.78
N THR A 158 24.35 7.03 -19.07
CA THR A 158 24.42 5.69 -19.68
C THR A 158 25.27 5.73 -20.95
N PHE A 159 25.79 4.58 -21.32
CA PHE A 159 26.23 4.28 -22.68
C PHE A 159 24.99 4.09 -23.60
N PRO A 160 25.18 3.95 -24.93
CA PRO A 160 24.09 3.61 -25.84
C PRO A 160 23.28 2.39 -25.39
N ALA A 161 22.01 2.33 -25.82
CA ALA A 161 21.04 1.30 -25.40
C ALA A 161 20.84 1.25 -23.87
N GLU A 162 20.85 2.41 -23.23
CA GLU A 162 20.54 2.59 -21.80
C GLU A 162 21.52 1.88 -20.84
N ARG A 163 22.68 1.45 -21.33
CA ARG A 163 23.60 0.62 -20.55
C ARG A 163 24.32 1.44 -19.48
N LEU A 164 24.03 1.16 -18.22
CA LEU A 164 24.73 1.71 -17.05
C LEU A 164 25.99 0.92 -16.73
N PHE A 165 25.92 -0.40 -16.78
CA PHE A 165 27.03 -1.30 -16.44
C PHE A 165 27.08 -2.53 -17.36
N SER A 166 28.29 -3.04 -17.63
CA SER A 166 28.54 -4.40 -18.12
C SER A 166 29.82 -4.94 -17.50
N GLY A 167 29.77 -6.15 -16.96
CA GLY A 167 30.95 -6.79 -16.37
C GLY A 167 30.57 -7.97 -15.49
N THR A 168 31.50 -8.40 -14.67
CA THR A 168 31.38 -9.61 -13.82
C THR A 168 31.16 -9.30 -12.35
N GLN A 169 31.41 -8.05 -11.92
CA GLN A 169 31.19 -7.62 -10.55
C GLN A 169 30.68 -6.18 -10.49
N PHE A 170 29.60 -5.93 -9.76
CA PHE A 170 29.01 -4.61 -9.56
C PHE A 170 28.69 -4.42 -8.07
N THR A 171 29.00 -3.24 -7.55
CA THR A 171 28.68 -2.85 -6.18
C THR A 171 27.90 -1.55 -6.20
N LEU A 172 26.81 -1.52 -5.45
CA LEU A 172 25.99 -0.35 -5.21
C LEU A 172 25.95 -0.08 -3.70
N GLN A 173 26.40 1.09 -3.29
CA GLN A 173 26.31 1.52 -1.90
C GLN A 173 25.15 2.51 -1.74
N GLY A 174 24.02 2.02 -1.25
CA GLY A 174 22.75 2.76 -1.22
C GLY A 174 22.39 3.30 0.16
N ARG A 175 21.21 3.93 0.28
CA ARG A 175 20.68 4.38 1.58
C ARG A 175 20.01 3.26 2.37
N VAL A 176 19.37 2.32 1.66
CA VAL A 176 18.61 1.21 2.24
C VAL A 176 19.47 -0.03 2.45
N ALA A 177 20.44 -0.26 1.56
CA ALA A 177 21.33 -1.41 1.59
C ALA A 177 22.59 -1.14 0.76
N ASP A 178 23.65 -1.86 1.07
CA ASP A 178 24.75 -2.10 0.14
C ASP A 178 24.50 -3.43 -0.59
N LEU A 179 24.65 -3.42 -1.91
CA LEU A 179 24.41 -4.56 -2.79
C LEU A 179 25.68 -4.89 -3.56
N ARG A 180 26.02 -6.17 -3.64
CA ARG A 180 27.11 -6.65 -4.50
C ARG A 180 26.60 -7.77 -5.38
N LEU A 181 26.67 -7.57 -6.69
CA LEU A 181 26.37 -8.57 -7.70
C LEU A 181 27.67 -9.08 -8.30
N SER A 182 27.81 -10.40 -8.41
CA SER A 182 28.99 -11.03 -9.04
C SER A 182 28.60 -12.30 -9.78
N GLY A 183 29.30 -12.64 -10.85
CA GLY A 183 29.08 -13.90 -11.56
C GLY A 183 29.55 -13.82 -13.01
N GLU A 184 28.75 -14.38 -13.92
CA GLU A 184 28.97 -14.23 -15.36
C GLU A 184 28.89 -12.76 -15.81
N ASN A 185 29.26 -12.49 -17.06
CA ASN A 185 29.08 -11.15 -17.60
C ASN A 185 27.59 -10.78 -17.63
N PHE A 186 27.21 -9.76 -16.87
CA PHE A 186 25.85 -9.25 -16.78
C PHE A 186 25.82 -7.74 -17.08
N TYR A 187 24.60 -7.25 -17.25
CA TYR A 187 24.31 -5.87 -17.60
C TYR A 187 23.39 -5.24 -16.58
N ILE A 188 23.57 -3.93 -16.41
CA ILE A 188 22.57 -3.07 -15.76
C ILE A 188 22.14 -2.04 -16.79
N LEU A 189 20.85 -2.00 -17.10
CA LEU A 189 20.25 -0.98 -17.95
C LEU A 189 19.47 0.01 -17.11
N ASP A 190 19.67 1.29 -17.34
CA ASP A 190 18.96 2.35 -16.67
C ASP A 190 17.79 2.81 -17.54
N GLY A 191 16.60 2.28 -17.25
CA GLY A 191 15.39 2.56 -18.04
C GLY A 191 14.76 3.92 -17.75
N ARG A 192 15.35 4.73 -16.86
CA ARG A 192 14.86 6.09 -16.58
C ARG A 192 14.94 6.94 -17.84
N ASN A 193 13.88 7.69 -18.12
CA ASN A 193 13.72 8.46 -19.36
C ASN A 193 13.82 7.63 -20.65
N SER A 194 13.65 6.30 -20.58
CA SER A 194 13.63 5.41 -21.74
C SER A 194 12.20 5.08 -22.18
N GLY A 195 12.05 4.63 -23.44
CA GLY A 195 10.79 4.08 -23.95
C GLY A 195 10.52 2.61 -23.55
N ARG A 196 11.41 2.00 -22.75
CA ARG A 196 11.32 0.59 -22.37
C ARG A 196 10.08 0.36 -21.54
N TRP A 197 9.31 -0.68 -21.90
CA TRP A 197 8.03 -0.93 -21.26
C TRP A 197 8.15 -1.23 -19.76
N TRP A 198 9.25 -1.88 -19.34
CA TRP A 198 9.53 -2.24 -17.95
C TRP A 198 9.97 -1.05 -17.07
N SER A 199 10.10 0.16 -17.60
CA SER A 199 10.40 1.36 -16.81
C SER A 199 9.31 2.42 -16.87
N ARG A 200 8.18 2.14 -17.52
CA ARG A 200 7.10 3.13 -17.74
C ARG A 200 6.39 3.53 -16.46
N GLU A 201 6.14 2.58 -15.56
CA GLU A 201 5.38 2.84 -14.33
C GLU A 201 6.27 3.36 -13.20
N VAL A 202 7.50 2.87 -13.12
CA VAL A 202 8.44 3.17 -12.03
C VAL A 202 9.85 3.35 -12.61
N PRO A 203 10.60 4.40 -12.20
CA PRO A 203 12.03 4.52 -12.49
C PRO A 203 12.76 3.22 -12.12
N THR A 204 13.32 2.52 -13.12
CA THR A 204 13.80 1.14 -12.94
C THR A 204 15.20 0.96 -13.52
N LEU A 205 16.06 0.27 -12.75
CA LEU A 205 17.27 -0.37 -13.26
C LEU A 205 16.96 -1.84 -13.55
N TRP A 206 17.16 -2.25 -14.80
CA TRP A 206 17.09 -3.65 -15.19
C TRP A 206 18.43 -4.32 -14.94
N VAL A 207 18.44 -5.51 -14.33
CA VAL A 207 19.66 -6.24 -13.97
C VAL A 207 19.59 -7.68 -14.47
N GLY A 208 20.59 -8.12 -15.23
CA GLY A 208 20.60 -9.49 -15.76
C GLY A 208 21.51 -9.74 -16.97
N VAL A 209 21.28 -10.85 -17.67
CA VAL A 209 22.02 -11.28 -18.87
C VAL A 209 21.20 -10.96 -20.12
N LEU A 210 21.81 -10.24 -21.08
CA LEU A 210 21.15 -9.80 -22.31
C LEU A 210 21.40 -10.76 -23.47
N GLY A 211 20.30 -11.24 -24.07
CA GLY A 211 20.27 -11.81 -25.42
C GLY A 211 21.38 -12.80 -25.78
N ARG A 212 21.74 -13.71 -24.86
CA ARG A 212 22.81 -14.68 -25.09
C ARG A 212 22.40 -15.68 -26.18
N PRO A 213 23.09 -15.78 -27.34
CA PRO A 213 22.73 -16.69 -28.42
C PRO A 213 22.85 -18.16 -28.03
N LEU A 214 21.87 -19.00 -28.36
CA LEU A 214 21.83 -20.44 -28.08
C LEU A 214 22.06 -21.24 -29.37
N GLN A 215 22.89 -22.29 -29.29
CA GLN A 215 23.10 -23.25 -30.37
C GLN A 215 22.27 -24.52 -30.16
N ARG A 216 21.99 -25.25 -31.25
CA ARG A 216 21.26 -26.51 -31.16
C ARG A 216 22.04 -27.54 -30.34
N GLY A 217 21.35 -28.18 -29.40
CA GLY A 217 21.91 -29.18 -28.48
C GLY A 217 22.72 -28.58 -27.35
N GLU A 218 22.84 -27.25 -27.28
CA GLU A 218 23.62 -26.57 -26.27
C GLU A 218 22.90 -26.58 -24.93
N ARG A 219 23.68 -26.80 -23.87
CA ARG A 219 23.29 -26.60 -22.49
C ARG A 219 24.11 -25.47 -21.92
N VAL A 220 23.45 -24.41 -21.49
CA VAL A 220 24.08 -23.30 -20.82
C VAL A 220 23.57 -23.14 -19.42
N GLU A 221 24.46 -22.66 -18.58
CA GLU A 221 24.22 -22.35 -17.20
C GLU A 221 24.73 -20.93 -16.97
N PHE A 222 23.91 -20.09 -16.33
CA PHE A 222 24.31 -18.78 -15.85
C PHE A 222 24.22 -18.78 -14.34
N THR A 223 25.21 -18.20 -13.67
CA THR A 223 25.18 -18.02 -12.22
C THR A 223 25.48 -16.57 -11.86
N LEU A 224 24.59 -15.96 -11.07
CA LEU A 224 24.75 -14.63 -10.48
C LEU A 224 24.55 -14.71 -8.96
N ARG A 225 25.43 -14.07 -8.21
CA ARG A 225 25.39 -14.00 -6.75
C ARG A 225 25.11 -12.58 -6.31
N LEU A 226 24.02 -12.40 -5.57
CA LEU A 226 23.62 -11.12 -4.98
C LEU A 226 23.85 -11.16 -3.47
N ARG A 227 24.84 -10.40 -3.01
CA ARG A 227 25.05 -10.08 -1.60
C ARG A 227 24.25 -8.84 -1.23
N ILE A 228 23.55 -8.89 -0.11
CA ILE A 228 22.63 -7.87 0.38
C ILE A 228 23.03 -7.56 1.82
N GLU A 229 23.50 -6.34 2.07
CA GLU A 229 23.81 -5.83 3.40
C GLU A 229 22.83 -4.70 3.74
N PRO A 230 21.70 -4.98 4.40
CA PRO A 230 20.74 -3.95 4.76
C PRO A 230 21.35 -2.92 5.72
N LYS A 231 21.11 -1.63 5.46
CA LYS A 231 21.52 -0.57 6.38
C LYS A 231 20.51 -0.47 7.51
N PRO A 232 20.95 -0.31 8.77
CA PRO A 232 20.03 -0.16 9.88
C PRO A 232 19.07 0.99 9.61
N LEU A 233 17.77 0.75 9.83
CA LEU A 233 16.81 1.83 9.83
C LEU A 233 17.24 2.84 10.90
N PRO A 234 17.12 4.15 10.65
CA PRO A 234 17.30 5.14 11.70
C PRO A 234 16.46 4.71 12.89
N ALA A 235 17.05 4.67 14.09
CA ALA A 235 16.27 4.44 15.29
C ALA A 235 15.10 5.42 15.28
N GLN A 236 13.87 4.93 15.55
CA GLN A 236 12.77 5.85 15.78
C GLN A 236 13.23 6.84 16.83
N GLY A 237 13.25 8.12 16.48
CA GLY A 237 13.67 9.16 17.41
C GLY A 237 12.84 9.02 18.68
N ALA A 238 13.48 9.06 19.85
CA ALA A 238 12.74 9.10 21.10
C ALA A 238 11.73 10.24 21.01
N PRO A 239 10.46 10.03 21.42
CA PRO A 239 9.49 11.11 21.51
C PRO A 239 10.13 12.26 22.28
N LEU A 240 10.17 13.43 21.66
CA LEU A 240 10.69 14.61 22.32
C LEU A 240 9.61 15.07 23.33
N GLU A 241 9.78 14.72 24.60
CA GLU A 241 8.97 15.30 25.68
C GLU A 241 9.47 16.72 25.95
N ILE A 242 8.83 17.69 25.32
CA ILE A 242 9.03 19.10 25.61
C ILE A 242 8.01 19.47 26.69
N SER A 243 8.46 20.06 27.79
CA SER A 243 7.60 20.78 28.72
C SER A 243 7.66 22.27 28.35
N PRO A 244 6.84 22.74 27.39
CA PRO A 244 6.85 24.16 27.04
C PRO A 244 6.46 24.99 28.27
N PRO A 245 7.17 26.08 28.58
CA PRO A 245 6.72 26.99 29.62
C PRO A 245 5.37 27.59 29.19
N ILE A 246 4.33 27.34 29.98
CA ILE A 246 3.03 27.98 29.80
C ILE A 246 3.17 29.40 30.33
N GLN A 247 3.04 30.38 29.44
CA GLN A 247 2.99 31.79 29.81
C GLN A 247 1.57 32.32 29.60
N ASP A 248 1.00 32.94 30.64
CA ASP A 248 -0.24 33.69 30.50
C ASP A 248 0.01 34.94 29.66
N VAL A 249 -0.70 35.06 28.55
CA VAL A 249 -0.63 36.21 27.64
C VAL A 249 -1.96 36.96 27.74
N ALA A 250 -1.91 38.23 28.16
CA ALA A 250 -3.09 39.06 28.36
C ALA A 250 -3.87 39.30 27.04
N ASP A 251 -3.14 39.41 25.93
CA ASP A 251 -3.67 39.72 24.59
C ASP A 251 -3.72 38.48 23.69
N ARG A 252 -4.18 37.34 24.22
CA ARG A 252 -4.44 36.18 23.37
C ARG A 252 -5.56 36.53 22.39
N TRP A 253 -5.33 36.31 21.09
CA TRP A 253 -6.40 36.23 20.12
C TRP A 253 -7.33 35.11 20.57
N LEU A 254 -8.45 35.46 21.21
CA LEU A 254 -9.56 34.53 21.32
C LEU A 254 -9.99 34.26 19.88
N PRO A 255 -10.01 33.01 19.40
CA PRO A 255 -10.66 32.74 18.14
C PRO A 255 -12.09 33.24 18.30
N THR A 256 -12.44 34.36 17.66
CA THR A 256 -13.83 34.76 17.55
C THR A 256 -14.51 33.59 16.86
N PRO A 257 -15.47 32.89 17.49
CA PRO A 257 -16.07 31.73 16.88
C PRO A 257 -16.67 32.16 15.55
N ARG A 258 -16.00 31.76 14.46
CA ARG A 258 -16.51 31.92 13.11
C ARG A 258 -17.29 30.66 12.80
N GLU A 259 -18.38 30.83 12.07
CA GLU A 259 -19.09 29.67 11.56
C GLU A 259 -18.11 28.83 10.72
N PRO A 260 -17.96 27.53 11.01
CA PRO A 260 -17.01 26.69 10.31
C PRO A 260 -17.43 26.48 8.86
N GLU A 261 -16.44 26.47 7.98
CA GLU A 261 -16.64 26.07 6.59
C GLU A 261 -16.66 24.54 6.51
N LEU A 262 -17.82 23.97 6.21
CA LEU A 262 -18.00 22.53 6.08
C LEU A 262 -17.41 22.02 4.76
N ILE A 263 -16.51 21.05 4.85
CA ILE A 263 -15.89 20.42 3.69
C ILE A 263 -16.16 18.90 3.73
N PRO A 264 -16.83 18.34 2.70
CA PRO A 264 -17.53 19.05 1.62
C PRO A 264 -18.75 19.83 2.13
N PRO A 265 -19.27 20.82 1.37
CA PRO A 265 -20.49 21.53 1.73
C PRO A 265 -21.69 20.57 1.73
N PRO A 266 -22.57 20.61 2.75
CA PRO A 266 -23.72 19.72 2.82
C PRO A 266 -24.77 20.09 1.78
N LYS A 267 -25.65 19.14 1.44
CA LYS A 267 -26.74 19.42 0.48
C LYS A 267 -27.74 20.45 0.96
N ILE A 268 -28.10 20.38 2.25
CA ILE A 268 -29.08 21.27 2.84
C ILE A 268 -28.61 21.64 4.24
N LEU A 269 -28.62 22.95 4.53
CA LEU A 269 -28.29 23.51 5.84
C LEU A 269 -29.27 24.64 6.17
N TRP A 270 -29.94 24.51 7.31
CA TRP A 270 -30.77 25.54 7.90
C TRP A 270 -30.14 26.03 9.20
N ARG A 271 -29.94 27.34 9.28
CA ARG A 271 -29.51 27.99 10.52
C ARG A 271 -30.73 28.27 11.37
N ASP A 272 -30.68 27.83 12.61
CA ASP A 272 -31.70 28.15 13.60
C ASP A 272 -31.14 29.23 14.55
N GLY A 273 -32.02 30.06 15.12
CA GLY A 273 -31.64 31.04 16.13
C GLY A 273 -31.60 30.42 17.53
N GLY A 274 -30.90 31.06 18.46
CA GLY A 274 -30.88 30.69 19.87
C GLY A 274 -29.47 30.47 20.42
N GLU A 275 -29.42 30.04 21.67
CA GLU A 275 -28.17 29.76 22.37
C GLU A 275 -27.44 28.55 21.75
N PRO A 276 -26.10 28.57 21.68
CA PRO A 276 -25.34 27.44 21.18
C PRO A 276 -25.45 26.24 22.14
N PHE A 277 -25.41 25.04 21.57
CA PHE A 277 -25.09 23.83 22.33
C PHE A 277 -23.68 23.95 22.91
N ARG A 278 -23.45 23.48 24.14
CA ARG A 278 -22.15 23.58 24.83
C ARG A 278 -21.72 22.25 25.41
N LEU A 279 -20.44 21.94 25.27
CA LEU A 279 -19.72 20.84 25.93
C LEU A 279 -18.62 21.43 26.82
N PRO A 280 -18.88 21.61 28.12
CA PRO A 280 -17.88 22.14 29.06
C PRO A 280 -16.70 21.19 29.24
N ALA A 281 -15.47 21.73 29.27
CA ALA A 281 -14.25 20.94 29.41
C ALA A 281 -14.06 20.33 30.81
N ASP A 282 -14.72 20.91 31.81
CA ASP A 282 -14.74 20.42 33.20
C ASP A 282 -15.81 19.34 33.46
N GLN A 283 -16.61 18.99 32.45
CA GLN A 283 -17.68 18.01 32.55
C GLN A 283 -17.45 16.82 31.63
N ILE A 284 -18.06 15.69 31.99
CA ILE A 284 -18.08 14.49 31.14
C ILE A 284 -19.15 14.70 30.07
N ALA A 285 -18.74 14.69 28.80
CA ALA A 285 -19.65 14.73 27.65
C ALA A 285 -20.42 13.40 27.55
N ARG A 286 -21.75 13.49 27.51
CA ARG A 286 -22.63 12.32 27.43
C ARG A 286 -22.94 11.99 25.97
N LEU A 287 -22.46 10.85 25.50
CA LEU A 287 -22.73 10.34 24.16
C LEU A 287 -23.71 9.16 24.27
N HIS A 288 -24.90 9.33 23.72
CA HIS A 288 -25.94 8.32 23.71
C HIS A 288 -26.00 7.66 22.33
N ILE A 289 -25.94 6.33 22.30
CA ILE A 289 -26.08 5.55 21.08
C ILE A 289 -27.39 4.75 21.12
N GLU A 290 -28.04 4.61 19.96
CA GLU A 290 -29.28 3.84 19.86
C GLU A 290 -29.08 2.37 20.27
N ASP A 291 -28.01 1.76 19.79
CA ASP A 291 -27.56 0.41 20.12
C ASP A 291 -26.04 0.27 19.83
N GLU A 292 -25.47 -0.89 20.18
CA GLU A 292 -24.04 -1.16 20.06
C GLU A 292 -23.46 -1.05 18.64
N THR A 293 -24.30 -1.11 17.59
CA THR A 293 -23.86 -0.90 16.21
C THR A 293 -23.23 0.47 16.01
N TYR A 294 -23.64 1.47 16.81
CA TYR A 294 -23.16 2.84 16.72
C TYR A 294 -21.98 3.15 17.65
N HIS A 295 -21.51 2.17 18.44
CA HIS A 295 -20.38 2.36 19.35
C HIS A 295 -19.12 2.89 18.66
N PRO A 296 -18.64 2.32 17.53
CA PRO A 296 -17.43 2.82 16.86
C PRO A 296 -17.53 4.26 16.36
N ILE A 297 -18.76 4.73 16.12
CA ILE A 297 -19.06 6.08 15.63
C ILE A 297 -19.01 7.08 16.80
N ALA A 298 -19.56 6.70 17.96
CA ALA A 298 -19.43 7.47 19.18
C ALA A 298 -17.97 7.54 19.66
N GLU A 299 -17.20 6.46 19.55
CA GLU A 299 -15.76 6.48 19.83
C GLU A 299 -14.99 7.45 18.94
N ALA A 300 -15.37 7.58 17.65
CA ALA A 300 -14.73 8.53 16.75
C ALA A 300 -14.94 9.98 17.22
N LEU A 301 -16.13 10.30 17.72
CA LEU A 301 -16.40 11.60 18.35
C LEU A 301 -15.63 11.75 19.67
N ALA A 302 -15.64 10.73 20.53
CA ALA A 302 -14.93 10.74 21.82
C ALA A 302 -13.42 11.02 21.64
N ARG A 303 -12.76 10.36 20.69
CA ARG A 303 -11.35 10.60 20.35
C ARG A 303 -11.07 12.03 19.91
N GLU A 304 -12.00 12.66 19.18
CA GLU A 304 -11.83 14.06 18.81
C GLU A 304 -12.02 14.99 20.01
N LEU A 305 -12.98 14.70 20.89
CA LEU A 305 -13.20 15.46 22.13
C LEU A 305 -11.99 15.41 23.08
N GLU A 306 -11.24 14.31 23.12
CA GLU A 306 -9.99 14.19 23.89
C GLU A 306 -8.94 15.23 23.51
N ARG A 307 -8.90 15.66 22.23
CA ARG A 307 -7.98 16.73 21.78
C ARG A 307 -8.24 18.07 22.46
N TYR A 308 -9.45 18.25 23.00
CA TYR A 308 -9.90 19.42 23.75
C TYR A 308 -9.96 19.15 25.26
N ALA A 309 -9.34 18.06 25.74
CA ALA A 309 -9.38 17.59 27.13
C ALA A 309 -10.80 17.30 27.66
N ILE A 310 -11.79 17.13 26.78
CA ILE A 310 -13.15 16.74 27.16
C ILE A 310 -13.22 15.22 27.23
N ARG A 311 -13.56 14.69 28.40
CA ARG A 311 -13.82 13.25 28.58
C ARG A 311 -15.24 12.94 28.11
N ALA A 312 -15.42 11.83 27.41
CA ALA A 312 -16.72 11.37 26.96
C ALA A 312 -17.11 10.04 27.63
N GLU A 313 -18.40 9.89 27.92
CA GLU A 313 -18.99 8.62 28.35
C GLU A 313 -20.01 8.17 27.31
N ILE A 314 -19.87 6.94 26.83
CA ILE A 314 -20.76 6.35 25.82
C ILE A 314 -21.77 5.44 26.53
N ARG A 315 -23.06 5.65 26.27
CA ARG A 315 -24.15 4.84 26.84
C ARG A 315 -25.13 4.44 25.75
N VAL A 316 -25.59 3.19 25.79
CA VAL A 316 -26.75 2.77 24.98
C VAL A 316 -28.03 3.29 25.61
N GLY A 317 -28.89 3.93 24.82
CA GLY A 317 -30.21 4.35 25.30
C GLY A 317 -30.77 5.58 24.60
N GLN A 318 -31.77 6.17 25.24
CA GLN A 318 -32.48 7.33 24.72
C GLN A 318 -31.63 8.61 24.79
N PRO A 319 -31.89 9.61 23.93
CA PRO A 319 -31.27 10.93 24.03
C PRO A 319 -31.48 11.57 25.40
N GLU A 320 -30.45 12.21 25.94
CA GLU A 320 -30.51 12.99 27.18
C GLU A 320 -30.22 14.47 26.90
N ALA A 321 -30.81 15.37 27.69
CA ALA A 321 -30.54 16.80 27.58
C ALA A 321 -29.07 17.11 27.87
N GLY A 322 -28.47 17.99 27.05
CA GLY A 322 -27.05 18.33 27.11
C GLY A 322 -26.12 17.28 26.50
N GLY A 323 -26.65 16.19 25.93
CA GLY A 323 -25.87 15.13 25.30
C GLY A 323 -25.88 15.16 23.77
N VAL A 324 -25.08 14.26 23.19
CA VAL A 324 -25.10 13.94 21.75
C VAL A 324 -25.73 12.58 21.56
N PHE A 325 -26.75 12.47 20.73
CA PHE A 325 -27.36 11.20 20.37
C PHE A 325 -26.97 10.78 18.95
N ILE A 326 -26.62 9.50 18.78
CA ILE A 326 -26.25 8.89 17.49
C ILE A 326 -27.09 7.63 17.27
N GLY A 327 -27.82 7.59 16.15
CA GLY A 327 -28.61 6.42 15.78
C GLY A 327 -28.99 6.44 14.32
N GLY A 328 -29.92 5.58 13.93
CA GLY A 328 -30.32 5.48 12.54
C GLY A 328 -31.32 4.38 12.22
N SER A 329 -32.06 3.86 13.21
CA SER A 329 -33.11 2.88 12.93
C SER A 329 -34.16 3.42 11.95
N PRO A 330 -34.88 2.54 11.23
CA PRO A 330 -35.99 2.94 10.37
C PRO A 330 -37.06 3.77 11.10
N ALA A 331 -37.24 3.57 12.41
CA ALA A 331 -38.16 4.36 13.22
C ALA A 331 -37.69 5.82 13.39
N LEU A 332 -36.39 6.04 13.63
CA LEU A 332 -35.81 7.38 13.68
C LEU A 332 -35.80 8.04 12.30
N GLN A 333 -35.45 7.30 11.25
CA GLN A 333 -35.43 7.80 9.87
C GLN A 333 -36.83 8.21 9.36
N ARG A 334 -37.92 7.69 9.94
CA ARG A 334 -39.29 8.16 9.64
C ARG A 334 -39.64 9.47 10.32
N LYS A 335 -38.98 9.80 11.43
CA LYS A 335 -39.20 11.02 12.22
C LYS A 335 -38.29 12.18 11.78
N HIS A 336 -37.22 11.87 11.06
CA HIS A 336 -36.21 12.83 10.61
C HIS A 336 -35.98 12.71 9.11
N PRO A 337 -35.74 13.82 8.39
CA PRO A 337 -35.64 13.80 6.93
C PRO A 337 -34.30 13.23 6.45
N VAL A 338 -34.10 11.92 6.60
CA VAL A 338 -32.91 11.19 6.15
C VAL A 338 -33.17 10.56 4.77
N PRO A 339 -32.51 11.04 3.69
CA PRO A 339 -32.65 10.47 2.36
C PRO A 339 -32.43 8.96 2.32
N ASP A 340 -33.11 8.28 1.39
CA ASP A 340 -32.91 6.85 1.14
C ASP A 340 -31.68 6.61 0.27
N GLN A 341 -30.51 6.93 0.83
CA GLN A 341 -29.23 6.79 0.16
C GLN A 341 -28.13 6.41 1.14
N GLN A 342 -27.29 5.44 0.78
CA GLN A 342 -26.14 5.06 1.60
C GLN A 342 -25.24 6.28 1.90
N GLY A 343 -24.87 6.43 3.17
CA GLY A 343 -24.08 7.56 3.65
C GLY A 343 -24.88 8.85 3.88
N ALA A 344 -26.21 8.83 3.73
CA ALA A 344 -27.05 9.97 4.06
C ALA A 344 -27.20 10.13 5.57
N TYR A 345 -27.35 11.37 6.04
CA TYR A 345 -27.63 11.66 7.45
C TYR A 345 -28.46 12.92 7.64
N TYR A 346 -29.08 12.99 8.81
CA TYR A 346 -29.65 14.18 9.42
C TYR A 346 -28.83 14.53 10.65
N LEU A 347 -28.44 15.80 10.79
CA LEU A 347 -27.80 16.36 11.97
C LEU A 347 -28.64 17.54 12.47
N GLU A 348 -28.95 17.55 13.76
CA GLU A 348 -29.62 18.65 14.46
C GLU A 348 -28.80 19.05 15.66
N VAL A 349 -28.50 20.34 15.77
CA VAL A 349 -27.89 20.96 16.93
C VAL A 349 -28.89 21.93 17.51
N ALA A 350 -29.21 21.76 18.80
CA ALA A 350 -30.06 22.64 19.56
C ALA A 350 -29.42 22.92 20.93
N PRO A 351 -29.80 23.99 21.65
CA PRO A 351 -29.26 24.27 22.99
C PRO A 351 -29.38 23.08 23.95
N THR A 352 -30.42 22.26 23.78
CA THR A 352 -30.71 21.09 24.61
C THR A 352 -29.94 19.83 24.23
N GLY A 353 -29.22 19.80 23.11
CA GLY A 353 -28.50 18.60 22.68
C GLY A 353 -28.27 18.52 21.17
N VAL A 354 -27.54 17.48 20.78
CA VAL A 354 -27.26 17.15 19.38
C VAL A 354 -27.88 15.81 19.01
N LYS A 355 -28.41 15.70 17.80
CA LYS A 355 -28.98 14.47 17.27
C LYS A 355 -28.43 14.17 15.88
N ILE A 356 -27.86 12.98 15.72
CA ILE A 356 -27.38 12.45 14.45
C ILE A 356 -28.21 11.21 14.12
N VAL A 357 -28.88 11.23 12.96
CA VAL A 357 -29.65 10.11 12.44
C VAL A 357 -29.12 9.73 11.07
N GLY A 358 -28.46 8.57 10.97
CA GLY A 358 -27.86 8.07 9.75
C GLY A 358 -28.71 7.07 8.98
N ARG A 359 -28.55 7.04 7.66
CA ARG A 359 -28.89 5.88 6.84
C ARG A 359 -27.75 4.88 6.96
N LEU A 360 -27.99 3.79 7.71
CA LEU A 360 -26.98 2.82 8.12
C LEU A 360 -25.89 3.46 9.04
N PRO A 361 -25.03 2.65 9.68
CA PRO A 361 -23.94 3.17 10.51
C PRO A 361 -23.01 4.13 9.75
N GLU A 362 -22.76 3.90 8.45
CA GLU A 362 -21.88 4.77 7.66
C GLU A 362 -22.46 6.18 7.50
N GLY A 363 -23.78 6.34 7.41
CA GLY A 363 -24.43 7.66 7.39
C GLY A 363 -24.21 8.41 8.70
N ALA A 364 -24.42 7.74 9.83
CA ALA A 364 -24.20 8.33 11.16
C ALA A 364 -22.73 8.72 11.38
N PHE A 365 -21.80 7.93 10.85
CA PHE A 365 -20.38 8.28 10.83
C PHE A 365 -20.12 9.60 10.11
N TYR A 366 -20.67 9.82 8.91
CA TYR A 366 -20.52 11.08 8.21
C TYR A 366 -21.17 12.26 8.96
N GLY A 367 -22.31 12.04 9.62
CA GLY A 367 -22.91 13.04 10.49
C GLY A 367 -22.01 13.45 11.66
N VAL A 368 -21.29 12.50 12.27
CA VAL A 368 -20.27 12.81 13.29
C VAL A 368 -19.11 13.62 12.71
N GLN A 369 -18.63 13.31 11.50
CA GLN A 369 -17.58 14.11 10.85
C GLN A 369 -18.01 15.57 10.63
N THR A 370 -19.28 15.78 10.28
CA THR A 370 -19.85 17.13 10.15
C THR A 370 -19.99 17.83 11.50
N LEU A 371 -20.44 17.13 12.54
CA LEU A 371 -20.50 17.70 13.90
C LEU A 371 -19.11 18.11 14.40
N ILE A 372 -18.08 17.31 14.14
CA ILE A 372 -16.70 17.62 14.51
C ILE A 372 -16.24 18.94 13.88
N GLN A 373 -16.53 19.14 12.58
CA GLN A 373 -16.23 20.42 11.92
C GLN A 373 -17.08 21.57 12.47
N TRP A 374 -18.31 21.28 12.88
CA TRP A 374 -19.26 22.27 13.39
C TRP A 374 -18.93 22.78 14.80
N LEU A 375 -18.32 21.94 15.65
CA LEU A 375 -17.90 22.30 17.00
C LEU A 375 -16.76 23.34 16.94
N GLN A 376 -16.94 24.45 17.66
CA GLN A 376 -15.97 25.54 17.75
C GLN A 376 -15.43 25.66 19.17
N PRO A 377 -14.11 25.79 19.35
CA PRO A 377 -13.52 26.02 20.66
C PRO A 377 -13.91 27.39 21.20
N THR A 378 -14.24 27.45 22.49
CA THR A 378 -14.48 28.66 23.25
C THR A 378 -13.82 28.54 24.62
N ILE A 379 -13.91 29.58 25.46
CA ILE A 379 -13.34 29.57 26.81
C ILE A 379 -13.99 28.45 27.62
N GLY A 380 -13.19 27.43 27.96
CA GLY A 380 -13.59 26.32 28.83
C GLY A 380 -14.61 25.35 28.24
N ALA A 381 -14.90 25.41 26.93
CA ALA A 381 -15.89 24.52 26.30
C ALA A 381 -15.66 24.38 24.79
N LEU A 382 -16.29 23.36 24.20
CA LEU A 382 -16.69 23.40 22.79
C LEU A 382 -18.13 23.91 22.69
N GLN A 383 -18.44 24.66 21.64
CA GLN A 383 -19.80 25.11 21.36
C GLN A 383 -20.20 24.87 19.91
N ALA A 384 -21.48 24.66 19.67
CA ALA A 384 -22.04 24.47 18.33
C ALA A 384 -23.30 25.34 18.18
N PRO A 385 -23.33 26.31 17.25
CA PRO A 385 -24.53 27.08 16.96
C PRO A 385 -25.69 26.20 16.47
N PRO A 386 -26.96 26.56 16.75
CA PRO A 386 -28.10 25.78 16.32
C PRO A 386 -28.17 25.63 14.78
N VAL A 387 -28.32 24.39 14.33
CA VAL A 387 -28.34 24.06 12.90
C VAL A 387 -29.11 22.78 12.64
N ARG A 388 -29.74 22.70 11.48
CA ARG A 388 -30.23 21.44 10.90
C ARG A 388 -29.59 21.19 9.56
N ILE A 389 -29.03 20.00 9.38
CA ILE A 389 -28.30 19.59 8.18
C ILE A 389 -28.89 18.29 7.66
N ILE A 390 -29.13 18.24 6.35
CA ILE A 390 -29.39 16.99 5.62
C ILE A 390 -28.33 16.89 4.54
N ASP A 391 -27.64 15.76 4.50
CA ASP A 391 -26.57 15.58 3.55
C ASP A 391 -26.41 14.12 3.12
N TYR A 392 -25.84 13.95 1.93
CA TYR A 392 -25.65 12.67 1.26
C TYR A 392 -24.69 12.83 0.07
N PRO A 393 -23.85 11.82 -0.21
CA PRO A 393 -22.85 11.93 -1.25
C PRO A 393 -23.45 12.00 -2.66
N HIS A 394 -22.84 12.76 -3.58
CA HIS A 394 -23.23 12.70 -5.00
C HIS A 394 -22.78 11.40 -5.68
N LEU A 395 -21.58 10.92 -5.34
CA LEU A 395 -20.96 9.74 -5.95
C LEU A 395 -20.80 8.64 -4.90
N LYS A 396 -21.04 7.39 -5.29
CA LYS A 396 -20.86 6.23 -4.39
C LYS A 396 -19.40 6.00 -4.01
N TRP A 397 -18.48 6.12 -4.97
CA TRP A 397 -17.05 5.95 -4.76
C TRP A 397 -16.35 7.31 -4.58
N ARG A 398 -15.62 7.45 -3.47
CA ARG A 398 -14.87 8.65 -3.08
C ARG A 398 -13.59 8.15 -2.39
N GLY A 399 -12.51 7.99 -3.14
CA GLY A 399 -11.29 7.37 -2.65
C GLY A 399 -10.03 8.07 -3.14
N VAL A 400 -8.91 7.79 -2.48
CA VAL A 400 -7.57 8.24 -2.87
C VAL A 400 -6.77 7.00 -3.26
N HIS A 401 -6.07 7.06 -4.40
CA HIS A 401 -5.13 6.03 -4.79
C HIS A 401 -3.73 6.40 -4.29
N LEU A 402 -3.17 5.58 -3.40
CA LEU A 402 -1.81 5.72 -2.89
C LEU A 402 -0.91 4.68 -3.55
N PHE A 403 0.08 5.14 -4.33
CA PHE A 403 1.15 4.27 -4.82
C PHE A 403 2.20 4.09 -3.71
N GLY A 404 2.68 2.86 -3.50
CA GLY A 404 3.64 2.51 -2.46
C GLY A 404 4.65 1.47 -2.91
#